data_AF-A0A1Q3CB39-F1
#
_entry.id   AF-A0A1Q3CB39-F1
#
_cell.length_a   1.000
_cell.length_b   1.000
_cell.length_c   1.000
_cell.angle_alpha   90.00
_cell.angle_beta   90.00
_cell.angle_gamma   90.00
#
_symmetry.space_group_name_H-M   'P 1'
#
loop_
_entity.id
_entity.type
_entity.pdbx_description
1 polymer ?
#
loop_
_entity_poly.entity_id
_entity_poly.type
_entity_poly.pdbx_seq_one_letter_code
_entity_poly.pdbx_strand_id
1 'polypeptide(L)'
;MVVDTPSPYNTIIGRPGLNLMEAIVSMRHLLMKFPTRFGVREVRGDQQVVRQCYKTAIMDKGNDKVLPIANVELRGDVEPERPQPVEGVIQVPLEEGNSERVFQVGSQLGEVEKGEIITFLQNNRDVFAWSAEEVPGISPNVMVYKLSVDRMRPPTKQKKRNFAPER
;
A
#
# COMPACT_ATOMS: atom_id res chain seq x y z
N MET A 1 1.28 2.48 21.51
CA MET A 1 -0.01 1.83 21.79
C MET A 1 0.12 0.37 21.35
N VAL A 2 0.15 -0.57 22.28
CA VAL A 2 0.15 -2.01 21.98
C VAL A 2 -1.30 -2.45 22.05
N VAL A 3 -1.86 -2.88 20.92
CA VAL A 3 -3.25 -3.37 20.86
C VAL A 3 -3.19 -4.86 21.20
N ASP A 4 -3.60 -5.21 22.42
CA ASP A 4 -3.67 -6.60 22.90
C ASP A 4 -4.97 -7.23 22.38
N THR A 5 -4.93 -7.66 21.13
CA THR A 5 -6.00 -8.45 20.51
C THR A 5 -5.47 -9.84 20.21
N PRO A 6 -6.29 -10.91 20.32
CA PRO A 6 -5.94 -12.26 19.87
C PRO A 6 -5.89 -12.29 18.34
N SER A 7 -4.94 -11.55 17.78
CA SER A 7 -4.67 -11.45 16.37
C SER A 7 -3.50 -12.38 16.05
N PRO A 8 -3.49 -13.08 14.90
CA PRO A 8 -2.30 -13.83 14.47
C PRO A 8 -1.07 -12.93 14.26
N TYR A 9 -1.26 -11.62 14.28
CA TYR A 9 -0.21 -10.61 14.27
C TYR A 9 0.13 -10.20 15.70
N ASN A 10 1.09 -10.90 16.32
CA ASN A 10 1.52 -10.60 17.69
C ASN A 10 2.21 -9.22 17.83
N THR A 11 2.69 -8.61 16.73
CA THR A 11 3.29 -7.26 16.72
C THR A 11 3.33 -6.71 15.29
N ILE A 12 2.89 -5.46 15.08
CA ILE A 12 3.07 -4.73 13.81
C ILE A 12 4.31 -3.83 13.94
N ILE A 13 5.38 -4.18 13.23
CA ILE A 13 6.61 -3.37 13.19
C ILE A 13 6.55 -2.47 11.96
N GLY A 14 6.46 -1.16 12.19
CA GLY A 14 6.47 -0.18 11.11
C GLY A 14 7.83 -0.08 10.41
N ARG A 15 7.86 0.57 9.24
CA ARG A 15 9.11 0.82 8.48
C ARG A 15 10.20 1.51 9.33
N PRO A 16 9.90 2.51 10.18
CA PRO A 16 10.92 3.10 11.07
C PRO A 16 11.56 2.07 12.01
N GLY A 17 10.76 1.15 12.56
CA GLY A 17 11.26 0.09 13.45
C GLY A 17 12.11 -0.95 12.71
N LEU A 18 11.72 -1.33 11.50
CA LEU A 18 12.53 -2.23 10.66
C LEU A 18 13.86 -1.59 10.27
N ASN A 19 13.86 -0.31 9.90
CA ASN A 19 15.09 0.43 9.57
C ASN A 19 16.01 0.57 10.79
N LEU A 20 15.44 0.85 11.97
CA LEU A 20 16.21 0.94 13.22
C LEU A 20 16.91 -0.38 13.57
N MET A 21 16.28 -1.51 13.25
CA MET A 21 16.85 -2.84 13.47
C MET A 21 17.72 -3.33 12.31
N GLU A 22 17.92 -2.53 11.26
CA GLU A 22 18.57 -2.95 10.00
C GLU A 22 18.00 -4.28 9.47
N ALA A 23 16.68 -4.45 9.65
CA ALA A 23 16.01 -5.71 9.40
C ALA A 23 15.69 -5.90 7.92
N ILE A 24 15.95 -7.11 7.41
CA ILE A 24 15.60 -7.53 6.06
C ILE A 24 14.45 -8.53 6.15
N VAL A 25 13.33 -8.21 5.50
CA VAL A 25 12.13 -9.04 5.49
C VAL A 25 11.95 -9.69 4.13
N SER A 26 11.85 -11.02 4.11
CA SER A 26 11.54 -11.82 2.94
C SER A 26 10.12 -12.38 3.07
N MET A 27 9.15 -11.70 2.44
CA MET A 27 7.74 -12.13 2.45
C MET A 27 7.55 -13.54 1.88
N ARG A 28 8.26 -13.89 0.80
CA ARG A 28 8.18 -15.21 0.14
C ARG A 28 8.50 -16.37 1.09
N HIS A 29 9.43 -16.15 2.00
CA HIS A 29 9.91 -17.18 2.95
C HIS A 29 9.41 -16.94 4.37
N LEU A 30 8.54 -15.93 4.56
CA LEU A 30 8.06 -15.48 5.87
C LEU A 30 9.21 -15.32 6.88
N LEU A 31 10.33 -14.75 6.45
CA LEU A 31 11.56 -14.69 7.24
C LEU A 31 12.01 -13.24 7.41
N MET A 32 12.32 -12.85 8.63
CA MET A 32 12.97 -11.58 8.97
C MET A 32 14.36 -11.86 9.53
N LYS A 33 15.38 -11.16 9.02
CA LYS A 33 16.74 -11.21 9.53
C LYS A 33 17.13 -9.84 10.07
N PHE A 34 17.85 -9.79 11.19
CA PHE A 34 18.35 -8.54 11.74
C PHE A 34 19.67 -8.76 12.51
N PRO A 35 20.60 -7.79 12.49
CA PRO A 35 21.83 -7.86 13.27
C PRO A 35 21.56 -7.78 14.78
N THR A 36 22.38 -8.52 15.53
CA THR A 36 22.48 -8.41 17.00
C THR A 36 23.95 -8.46 17.41
N ARG A 37 24.26 -8.12 18.67
CA ARG A 37 25.62 -8.22 19.24
C ARG A 37 26.23 -9.63 19.18
N PHE A 38 25.43 -10.65 18.91
CA PHE A 38 25.87 -12.05 18.78
C PHE A 38 25.77 -12.56 17.33
N GLY A 39 25.67 -11.67 16.35
CA GLY A 39 25.48 -11.99 14.94
C GLY A 39 24.04 -11.82 14.46
N VAL A 40 23.74 -12.32 13.27
CA VAL A 40 22.42 -12.17 12.65
C VAL A 40 21.42 -13.14 13.28
N ARG A 41 20.28 -12.61 13.75
CA ARG A 41 19.13 -13.42 14.20
C ARG A 41 18.09 -13.52 13.11
N GLU A 42 17.32 -14.61 13.17
CA GLU A 42 16.26 -14.94 12.23
C GLU A 42 14.95 -15.13 12.99
N VAL A 43 13.87 -14.55 12.48
CA VAL A 43 12.50 -14.80 12.92
C VAL A 43 11.74 -15.36 11.73
N ARG A 44 11.20 -16.58 11.88
CA ARG A 44 10.42 -17.28 10.86
C ARG A 44 8.96 -17.29 11.25
N GLY A 45 8.10 -16.90 10.31
CA GLY A 45 6.67 -17.09 10.40
C GLY A 45 6.31 -18.56 10.13
N ASP A 46 5.20 -18.99 10.72
CA ASP A 46 4.63 -20.30 10.47
C ASP A 46 3.72 -20.24 9.24
N GLN A 47 4.12 -20.93 8.17
CA GLN A 47 3.37 -20.94 6.92
C GLN A 47 1.99 -21.60 7.06
N GLN A 48 1.81 -22.57 7.96
CA GLN A 48 0.53 -23.22 8.20
C GLN A 48 -0.44 -22.25 8.87
N VAL A 49 0.03 -21.55 9.91
CA VAL A 49 -0.76 -20.52 10.59
C VAL A 49 -1.13 -19.40 9.62
N VAL A 50 -0.17 -18.93 8.81
CA VAL A 50 -0.44 -17.88 7.81
C VAL A 50 -1.48 -18.34 6.77
N ARG A 51 -1.38 -19.57 6.27
CA ARG A 51 -2.38 -20.13 5.34
C ARG A 51 -3.75 -20.27 5.99
N GLN A 52 -3.80 -20.69 7.24
CA GLN A 52 -5.05 -20.84 7.98
C GLN A 52 -5.69 -19.47 8.22
N CYS A 53 -4.91 -18.46 8.64
CA CYS A 53 -5.40 -17.09 8.81
C CYS A 53 -5.89 -16.49 7.49
N TYR A 54 -5.17 -16.72 6.38
CA TYR A 54 -5.62 -16.31 5.05
C TYR A 54 -6.94 -16.99 4.67
N LYS A 55 -7.05 -18.31 4.87
CA LYS A 55 -8.27 -19.07 4.62
C LYS A 55 -9.44 -18.56 5.47
N THR A 56 -9.23 -18.33 6.77
CA THR A 56 -10.25 -17.77 7.66
C THR A 56 -10.65 -16.36 7.23
N ALA A 57 -9.70 -15.48 6.91
CA ALA A 57 -10.00 -14.12 6.44
C ALA A 57 -10.78 -14.09 5.11
N ILE A 58 -10.55 -15.08 4.23
CA ILE A 58 -11.34 -15.26 3.00
C ILE A 58 -12.73 -15.79 3.32
N MET A 59 -12.84 -16.79 4.20
CA MET A 59 -14.12 -17.44 4.51
C MET A 59 -15.06 -16.57 5.33
N ASP A 60 -14.53 -15.67 6.16
CA ASP A 60 -15.29 -14.70 6.96
C ASP A 60 -15.91 -13.60 6.09
N LYS A 61 -15.31 -13.32 4.92
CA LYS A 61 -15.92 -12.51 3.85
C LYS A 61 -16.74 -13.42 2.95
N GLY A 62 -17.97 -13.73 3.36
CA GLY A 62 -18.85 -14.69 2.69
C GLY A 62 -18.76 -14.65 1.16
N ASN A 63 -18.43 -15.80 0.56
CA ASN A 63 -18.55 -16.18 -0.85
C ASN A 63 -18.17 -15.17 -1.96
N ASP A 64 -17.48 -14.07 -1.65
CA ASP A 64 -16.92 -13.22 -2.70
C ASP A 64 -15.57 -13.78 -3.16
N LYS A 65 -15.52 -14.03 -4.47
CA LYS A 65 -14.45 -14.77 -5.14
C LYS A 65 -13.11 -14.03 -5.01
N VAL A 66 -12.33 -14.39 -4.01
CA VAL A 66 -10.92 -14.00 -3.92
C VAL A 66 -10.16 -14.80 -4.97
N LEU A 67 -9.71 -14.13 -6.04
CA LEU A 67 -8.92 -14.74 -7.10
C LEU A 67 -7.60 -15.29 -6.51
N PRO A 68 -7.25 -16.57 -6.76
CA PRO A 68 -5.96 -17.10 -6.35
C PRO A 68 -4.83 -16.36 -7.06
N ILE A 69 -3.79 -15.98 -6.31
CA ILE A 69 -2.61 -15.20 -6.74
C ILE A 69 -1.81 -15.88 -7.88
N ALA A 70 -2.18 -17.08 -8.32
CA ALA A 70 -1.48 -17.78 -9.39
C ALA A 70 -1.70 -17.17 -10.78
N ASN A 71 -2.85 -16.54 -11.06
CA ASN A 71 -3.17 -16.04 -12.40
C ASN A 71 -3.72 -14.61 -12.32
N VAL A 72 -2.85 -13.60 -12.27
CA VAL A 72 -3.25 -12.21 -12.54
C VAL A 72 -3.43 -12.07 -14.05
N GLU A 73 -4.53 -12.61 -14.55
CA GLU A 73 -5.15 -12.10 -15.76
C GLU A 73 -5.87 -10.81 -15.35
N LEU A 74 -5.32 -9.68 -15.78
CA LEU A 74 -5.97 -8.37 -15.68
C LEU A 74 -7.27 -8.42 -16.49
N ARG A 75 -8.36 -8.89 -15.89
CA ARG A 75 -9.69 -8.87 -16.49
C ARG A 75 -10.71 -8.27 -15.53
N GLY A 76 -11.26 -7.15 -15.99
CA GLY A 76 -12.53 -6.59 -15.56
C GLY A 76 -12.37 -5.49 -14.51
N ASP A 77 -12.89 -4.31 -14.83
CA ASP A 77 -13.06 -3.15 -13.96
C ASP A 77 -13.94 -3.50 -12.74
N VAL A 78 -13.40 -4.27 -11.79
CA VAL A 78 -13.91 -4.30 -10.42
C VAL A 78 -13.07 -3.28 -9.68
N GLU A 79 -13.57 -2.04 -9.61
CA GLU A 79 -13.13 -1.07 -8.61
C GLU A 79 -13.14 -1.79 -7.26
N PRO A 80 -11.99 -1.95 -6.58
CA PRO A 80 -11.98 -2.59 -5.29
C PRO A 80 -12.86 -1.77 -4.36
N GLU A 81 -13.91 -2.37 -3.79
CA GLU A 81 -14.75 -1.71 -2.79
C GLU A 81 -13.83 -1.15 -1.70
N ARG A 82 -13.77 0.18 -1.62
CA ARG A 82 -12.97 0.85 -0.60
C ARG A 82 -13.54 0.47 0.77
N PRO A 83 -12.70 0.11 1.76
CA PRO A 83 -13.16 -0.14 3.12
C PRO A 83 -13.96 1.07 3.60
N GLN A 84 -15.22 0.86 3.96
CA GLN A 84 -16.04 1.92 4.52
C GLN A 84 -15.67 2.11 6.00
N PRO A 85 -15.61 3.36 6.49
CA PRO A 85 -15.43 3.62 7.92
C PRO A 85 -16.50 2.89 8.74
N VAL A 86 -16.08 2.25 9.83
CA VAL A 86 -17.00 1.59 10.78
C VAL A 86 -17.83 2.63 11.56
N GLU A 87 -17.32 3.86 11.66
CA GLU A 87 -17.93 4.98 12.37
C GLU A 87 -18.58 5.99 11.40
N GLY A 88 -19.57 6.74 11.90
CA GLY A 88 -20.21 7.80 11.13
C GLY A 88 -19.21 8.88 10.71
N VAL A 89 -19.39 9.44 9.52
CA VAL A 89 -18.53 10.50 8.97
C VAL A 89 -19.34 11.72 8.60
N ILE A 90 -18.72 12.89 8.70
CA ILE A 90 -19.26 14.18 8.33
C ILE A 90 -18.49 14.67 7.11
N GLN A 91 -19.23 15.06 6.07
CA GLN A 91 -18.65 15.66 4.88
C GLN A 91 -18.38 17.14 5.14
N VAL A 92 -17.16 17.58 4.89
CA VAL A 92 -16.71 18.96 5.06
C VAL A 92 -16.17 19.47 3.72
N PRO A 93 -16.67 20.61 3.22
CA PRO A 93 -16.12 21.25 2.03
C PRO A 93 -14.67 21.70 2.25
N LEU A 94 -13.82 21.45 1.27
CA LEU A 94 -12.44 21.93 1.26
C LEU A 94 -12.38 23.45 1.05
N GLU A 95 -13.31 24.00 0.28
CA GLU A 95 -13.41 25.43 0.00
C GLU A 95 -14.85 25.92 0.14
N GLU A 96 -15.02 27.13 0.65
CA GLU A 96 -16.33 27.76 0.81
C GLU A 96 -16.95 28.00 -0.58
N GLY A 97 -18.07 27.32 -0.86
CA GLY A 97 -18.78 27.39 -2.15
C GLY A 97 -18.49 26.23 -3.13
N ASN A 98 -17.60 25.30 -2.81
CA ASN A 98 -17.35 24.10 -3.63
C ASN A 98 -17.86 22.83 -2.95
N SER A 99 -18.98 22.30 -3.44
CA SER A 99 -19.59 21.07 -2.93
C SER A 99 -19.04 19.78 -3.56
N GLU A 100 -18.20 19.88 -4.59
CA GLU A 100 -17.61 18.70 -5.24
C GLU A 100 -16.36 18.22 -4.51
N ARG A 101 -15.59 19.15 -3.93
CA ARG A 101 -14.34 18.87 -3.23
C ARG A 101 -14.58 18.77 -1.72
N VAL A 102 -15.01 17.60 -1.27
CA VAL A 102 -15.29 17.32 0.15
C VAL A 102 -14.34 16.29 0.73
N PHE A 103 -14.00 16.44 2.00
CA PHE A 103 -13.32 15.41 2.79
C PHE A 103 -14.23 14.91 3.92
N GLN A 104 -13.96 13.69 4.39
CA GLN A 104 -14.74 13.04 5.44
C GLN A 104 -13.99 13.09 6.77
N VAL A 105 -14.65 13.59 7.82
CA VAL A 105 -14.12 13.63 9.19
C VAL A 105 -15.01 12.75 10.08
N GLY A 106 -14.41 11.98 10.99
CA GLY A 106 -15.16 11.14 11.92
C GLY A 106 -16.15 11.94 12.76
N SER A 107 -17.38 11.45 12.91
CA SER A 107 -18.44 12.13 13.65
C SER A 107 -18.23 12.13 15.16
N GLN A 108 -17.44 11.18 15.67
CA GLN A 108 -17.14 11.02 17.10
C GLN A 108 -15.94 11.84 17.56
N LEU A 109 -15.26 12.55 16.64
CA LEU A 109 -14.11 13.37 16.98
C LEU A 109 -14.54 14.56 17.86
N GLY A 110 -13.76 14.89 18.89
CA GLY A 110 -14.06 16.01 19.77
C GLY A 110 -14.14 17.33 18.99
N GLU A 111 -14.98 18.28 19.42
CA GLU A 111 -15.21 19.53 18.67
C GLU A 111 -13.92 20.32 18.41
N VAL A 112 -13.00 20.33 19.38
CA VAL A 112 -11.69 21.00 19.26
C VAL A 112 -10.84 20.32 18.20
N GLU A 113 -10.63 19.00 18.32
CA GLU A 113 -9.83 18.20 17.38
C GLU A 113 -10.41 18.25 15.96
N LYS A 114 -11.73 18.25 15.85
CA LYS A 114 -12.46 18.39 14.61
C LYS A 114 -12.22 19.76 13.98
N GLY A 115 -12.21 20.84 14.76
CA GLY A 115 -11.84 22.16 14.28
C GLY A 115 -10.39 22.19 13.75
N GLU A 116 -9.45 21.67 14.53
CA GLU A 116 -8.03 21.63 14.19
C GLU A 116 -7.77 20.85 12.89
N ILE A 117 -8.36 19.67 12.73
CA ILE A 117 -8.15 18.85 11.54
C ILE A 117 -8.79 19.48 10.30
N ILE A 118 -9.98 20.10 10.43
CA ILE A 118 -10.63 20.80 9.32
C ILE A 118 -9.75 21.95 8.85
N THR A 119 -9.30 22.81 9.77
CA THR A 119 -8.42 23.94 9.44
C THR A 119 -7.11 23.46 8.83
N PHE A 120 -6.51 22.40 9.38
CA PHE A 120 -5.28 21.82 8.83
C PHE A 120 -5.47 21.33 7.39
N LEU A 121 -6.54 20.59 7.10
CA LEU A 121 -6.82 20.06 5.77
C LEU A 121 -7.12 21.18 4.76
N GLN A 122 -7.87 22.21 5.15
CA GLN A 122 -8.16 23.38 4.32
C GLN A 122 -6.88 24.17 3.99
N ASN A 123 -5.95 24.31 4.95
CA ASN A 123 -4.67 24.98 4.74
C ASN A 123 -3.72 24.22 3.79
N ASN A 124 -3.90 22.91 3.63
CA ASN A 124 -3.08 22.03 2.79
C ASN A 124 -3.85 21.50 1.57
N ARG A 125 -4.74 22.33 1.00
CA ARG A 125 -5.59 21.95 -0.13
C ARG A 125 -4.84 21.48 -1.38
N ASP A 126 -3.61 21.97 -1.58
CA ASP A 126 -2.72 21.68 -2.71
C ASP A 126 -2.07 20.29 -2.66
N VAL A 127 -2.12 19.63 -1.50
CA VAL A 127 -1.63 18.25 -1.33
C VAL A 127 -2.60 17.23 -1.95
N PHE A 128 -3.87 17.60 -2.11
CA PHE A 128 -4.89 16.73 -2.67
C PHE A 128 -5.00 16.91 -4.18
N ALA A 129 -5.18 15.79 -4.89
CA ALA A 129 -5.50 15.78 -6.31
C ALA A 129 -6.86 15.12 -6.51
N TRP A 130 -7.78 15.84 -7.14
CA TRP A 130 -9.14 15.37 -7.44
C TRP A 130 -9.27 14.75 -8.82
N SER A 131 -8.30 15.01 -9.71
CA SER A 131 -8.14 14.30 -10.97
C SER A 131 -6.67 13.96 -11.22
N ALA A 132 -6.43 13.08 -12.19
CA ALA A 132 -5.07 12.74 -12.61
C ALA A 132 -4.33 13.94 -13.23
N GLU A 133 -5.05 14.98 -13.69
CA GLU A 133 -4.43 16.18 -14.29
C GLU A 133 -3.85 17.12 -13.23
N GLU A 134 -4.35 17.06 -12.00
CA GLU A 134 -3.90 17.90 -10.89
C GLU A 134 -2.60 17.39 -10.25
N VAL A 135 -2.22 16.13 -10.51
CA VAL A 135 -0.97 15.55 -10.00
C VAL A 135 0.19 16.05 -10.86
N PRO A 136 1.11 16.89 -10.32
CA PRO A 136 2.32 17.22 -11.05
C PRO A 136 3.11 15.93 -11.28
N GLY A 137 3.29 15.54 -12.54
CA GLY A 137 4.05 14.35 -12.89
C GLY A 137 5.45 14.39 -12.26
N ILE A 138 5.97 13.23 -11.87
CA ILE A 138 7.34 13.14 -11.35
C ILE A 138 8.30 13.61 -12.46
N SER A 139 9.16 14.57 -12.13
CA SER A 139 10.13 15.10 -13.09
C SER A 139 10.91 13.95 -13.74
N PRO A 140 11.02 13.91 -15.08
CA PRO A 140 11.84 12.94 -15.78
C PRO A 140 13.29 12.93 -15.28
N ASN A 141 13.80 14.04 -14.76
CA ASN A 141 15.14 14.08 -14.17
C ASN A 141 15.29 13.19 -12.91
N VAL A 142 14.19 12.92 -12.21
CA VAL A 142 14.12 12.04 -11.04
C VAL A 142 13.78 10.61 -11.44
N MET A 143 12.88 10.44 -12.42
CA MET A 143 12.34 9.13 -12.78
C MET A 143 13.12 8.42 -13.91
N VAL A 144 13.89 9.14 -14.71
CA VAL A 144 14.66 8.56 -15.82
C VAL A 144 16.00 8.05 -15.29
N TYR A 145 16.15 6.73 -15.28
CA TYR A 145 17.44 6.09 -15.10
C TYR A 145 18.25 6.20 -16.40
N LYS A 146 19.38 6.91 -16.36
CA LYS A 146 20.32 6.96 -17.49
C LYS A 146 21.17 5.69 -17.50
N LEU A 147 20.89 4.79 -18.43
CA LEU A 147 21.76 3.64 -18.68
C LEU A 147 23.12 4.14 -19.18
N SER A 148 24.21 3.61 -18.61
CA SER A 148 25.58 3.85 -19.09
C SER A 148 25.82 3.11 -20.40
N VAL A 149 25.33 3.68 -21.50
CA VAL A 149 25.49 3.15 -22.86
C VAL A 149 26.63 3.88 -23.55
N ASP A 150 27.53 3.12 -24.17
CA ASP A 150 28.56 3.65 -25.05
C ASP A 150 27.92 4.24 -26.32
N ARG A 151 28.03 5.56 -26.49
CA ARG A 151 27.44 6.30 -27.63
C ARG A 151 28.11 5.96 -28.97
N MET A 152 29.31 5.40 -28.95
CA MET A 152 30.03 4.99 -30.16
C MET A 152 29.54 3.63 -30.67
N ARG A 153 28.75 2.89 -29.89
CA ARG A 153 28.18 1.62 -30.33
C ARG A 153 26.85 1.83 -31.07
N PRO A 154 26.69 1.27 -32.28
CA PRO A 154 25.45 1.37 -33.01
C PRO A 154 24.32 0.58 -32.30
N PRO A 155 23.07 1.07 -32.34
CA PRO A 155 21.93 0.34 -31.80
C PRO A 155 21.77 -1.03 -32.48
N THR A 156 21.56 -2.08 -31.68
CA THR A 156 21.30 -3.43 -32.20
C THR A 156 19.82 -3.75 -32.12
N LYS A 157 19.17 -3.98 -33.27
CA LYS A 157 17.79 -4.44 -33.32
C LYS A 157 17.74 -5.96 -33.14
N GLN A 158 17.26 -6.42 -31.98
CA GLN A 158 17.04 -7.85 -31.77
C GLN A 158 15.72 -8.30 -32.44
N LYS A 159 15.77 -9.42 -33.17
CA LYS A 159 14.57 -10.03 -33.76
C LYS A 159 13.68 -10.56 -32.63
N LYS A 160 12.37 -10.24 -32.68
CA LYS A 160 11.38 -10.79 -31.74
C LYS A 160 11.48 -12.31 -31.74
N ARG A 161 11.68 -12.92 -30.57
CA ARG A 161 11.57 -14.37 -30.40
C ARG A 161 10.09 -14.74 -30.37
N ASN A 162 9.73 -15.78 -31.13
CA ASN A 162 8.41 -16.39 -31.03
C ASN A 162 8.41 -17.26 -29.77
N PHE A 163 7.59 -16.91 -28.78
CA PHE A 163 7.31 -17.79 -27.66
C PHE A 163 6.22 -18.78 -28.09
N ALA A 164 6.38 -20.06 -27.73
CA ALA A 164 5.32 -21.04 -27.91
C ALA A 164 4.15 -20.73 -26.95
N PRO A 165 2.90 -21.09 -27.30
CA PRO A 165 1.79 -20.97 -26.38
C PRO A 165 2.06 -21.79 -25.10
N GLU A 166 1.69 -21.23 -23.95
CA GLU A 166 1.72 -21.91 -22.66
C GLU A 166 0.86 -23.18 -22.70
N ARG A 167 1.33 -24.23 -22.03
CA ARG A 167 0.70 -25.56 -22.04
C ARG A 167 -0.25 -25.75 -20.87
#